data_AF-A0A382MQD6-F1
#
_entry.id   AF-A0A382MQD6-F1
#
_cell.length_a   1.000
_cell.length_b   1.000
_cell.length_c   1.000
_cell.angle_alpha   90.00
_cell.angle_beta   90.00
_cell.angle_gamma   90.00
#
_symmetry.space_group_name_H-M   'P 1'
#
loop_
_entity.id
_entity.type
_entity.pdbx_description
1 polymer ?
#
loop_
_entity_poly.entity_id
_entity_poly.type
_entity_poly.pdbx_seq_one_letter_code
_entity_poly.pdbx_strand_id
1 'polypeptide(L)'
;MELSEGEMATWRERGWIILEAVVPPEQCALLVDAIFRQLRQDPDDPATWYPREYPQPHGRSDHHDGFLAFDPTPEFAATRALQWQICQNERIYRAHAQLLGEHRLRMGMQVGRAYMKPPYIGGDTLGVEMSGPLELPDDKIFHRRGGDIKLPGGEMALHFDTSLDDIRRGEISGTNLLQGNISLTDTPGDAGGTCLLPGFHHEFLEWVQRFPPLDPEADT
;
A
#
# COMPACT_ATOMS: atom_id res chain seq x y z
N MET A 1 8.18 2.70 24.16
CA MET A 1 6.78 2.66 24.63
C MET A 1 6.06 1.53 23.92
N GLU A 2 5.25 0.75 24.63
CA GLU A 2 4.42 -0.33 24.04
C GLU A 2 3.09 0.26 23.53
N LEU A 3 2.37 -0.48 22.68
CA LEU A 3 1.01 -0.12 22.30
C LEU A 3 0.12 -0.09 23.55
N SER A 4 -0.71 0.94 23.64
CA SER A 4 -1.72 1.08 24.69
C SER A 4 -2.78 -0.01 24.58
N GLU A 5 -3.51 -0.26 25.69
CA GLU A 5 -4.61 -1.23 25.66
C GLU A 5 -5.71 -0.81 24.67
N GLY A 6 -5.92 0.49 24.45
CA GLY A 6 -6.86 0.99 23.45
C GLY A 6 -6.42 0.68 22.01
N GLU A 7 -5.15 0.85 21.68
CA GLU A 7 -4.58 0.45 20.39
C GLU A 7 -4.69 -1.07 20.21
N MET A 8 -4.37 -1.86 21.25
CA MET A 8 -4.50 -3.32 21.20
C MET A 8 -5.95 -3.80 21.08
N ALA A 9 -6.90 -3.15 21.74
CA ALA A 9 -8.32 -3.44 21.60
C ALA A 9 -8.81 -3.14 20.16
N THR A 10 -8.39 -2.00 19.60
CA THR A 10 -8.70 -1.63 18.21
C THR A 10 -8.11 -2.64 17.23
N TRP A 11 -6.86 -3.06 17.42
CA TRP A 11 -6.23 -4.12 16.62
C TRP A 11 -7.05 -5.40 16.65
N ARG A 12 -7.40 -5.89 17.85
CA ARG A 12 -8.17 -7.14 18.02
C ARG A 12 -9.54 -7.03 17.35
N GLU A 13 -10.23 -5.90 17.51
CA GLU A 13 -11.56 -5.68 16.93
C GLU A 13 -11.52 -5.53 15.41
N ARG A 14 -10.65 -4.64 14.90
CA ARG A 14 -10.71 -4.15 13.50
C ARG A 14 -9.68 -4.78 12.57
N GLY A 15 -8.58 -5.34 13.09
CA GLY A 15 -7.49 -5.90 12.30
C GLY A 15 -6.50 -4.87 11.77
N TRP A 16 -6.59 -3.63 12.23
CA TRP A 16 -5.69 -2.54 11.88
C TRP A 16 -5.62 -1.50 13.00
N ILE A 17 -4.53 -0.73 13.04
CA ILE A 17 -4.33 0.39 13.97
C ILE A 17 -3.68 1.56 13.23
N ILE A 18 -3.87 2.76 13.76
CA ILE A 18 -3.18 3.97 13.31
C ILE A 18 -2.20 4.37 14.40
N LEU A 19 -0.94 4.56 14.01
CA LEU A 19 0.09 5.09 14.90
C LEU A 19 0.29 6.57 14.57
N GLU A 20 -0.31 7.44 15.38
CA GLU A 20 -0.25 8.89 15.15
C GLU A 20 1.16 9.45 15.41
N ALA A 21 1.58 10.43 14.60
CA ALA A 21 2.81 11.20 14.80
C ALA A 21 4.08 10.34 14.98
N VAL A 22 4.16 9.22 14.26
CA VAL A 22 5.35 8.34 14.28
C VAL A 22 6.53 8.96 13.55
N VAL A 23 6.26 9.68 12.46
CA VAL A 23 7.27 10.37 11.65
C VAL A 23 7.21 11.87 11.97
N PRO A 24 8.34 12.51 12.28
CA PRO A 24 8.37 13.96 12.50
C PRO A 24 7.87 14.74 11.28
N PRO A 25 7.07 15.82 11.47
CA PRO A 25 6.56 16.62 10.36
C PRO A 25 7.67 17.15 9.43
N GLU A 26 8.86 17.48 9.94
CA GLU A 26 9.97 17.92 9.09
C GLU A 26 10.45 16.82 8.13
N GLN A 27 10.44 15.54 8.55
CA GLN A 27 10.81 14.43 7.68
C GLN A 27 9.75 14.18 6.62
N CYS A 28 8.47 14.29 7.00
CA CYS A 28 7.36 14.23 6.05
C CYS A 28 7.50 15.33 4.98
N ALA A 29 7.74 16.58 5.39
CA ALA A 29 7.91 17.70 4.47
C ALA A 29 9.08 17.49 3.49
N LEU A 30 10.23 17.00 3.97
CA LEU A 30 11.38 16.69 3.12
C LEU A 30 11.06 15.60 2.07
N LEU A 31 10.30 14.58 2.45
CA LEU A 31 9.89 13.52 1.52
C LEU A 31 8.89 14.02 0.49
N VAL A 32 7.88 14.80 0.91
CA VAL A 32 6.89 15.41 0.01
C VAL A 32 7.56 16.31 -1.02
N ASP A 33 8.45 17.18 -0.57
CA ASP A 33 9.22 18.08 -1.41
C ASP A 33 10.14 17.33 -2.39
N ALA A 34 10.77 16.23 -1.96
CA ALA A 34 11.51 15.35 -2.87
C ALA A 34 10.61 14.69 -3.93
N ILE A 35 9.38 14.30 -3.60
CA ILE A 35 8.41 13.75 -4.56
C ILE A 35 8.06 14.79 -5.62
N PHE A 36 7.67 16.00 -5.20
CA PHE A 36 7.32 17.09 -6.13
C PHE A 36 8.49 17.45 -7.06
N ARG A 37 9.72 17.54 -6.53
CA ARG A 37 10.92 17.78 -7.35
C ARG A 37 11.13 16.70 -8.40
N GLN A 38 11.04 15.42 -8.02
CA GLN A 38 11.25 14.33 -8.96
C GLN A 38 10.20 14.34 -10.07
N LEU A 39 8.94 14.55 -9.70
CA LEU A 39 7.83 14.64 -10.65
C LEU A 39 7.87 15.94 -11.47
N ARG A 40 8.76 16.89 -11.14
CA ARG A 40 8.81 18.24 -11.70
C ARG A 40 7.44 18.94 -11.63
N GLN A 41 6.78 18.74 -10.49
CA GLN A 41 5.47 19.31 -10.17
C GLN A 41 5.65 20.43 -9.15
N ASP A 42 4.77 21.41 -9.22
CA ASP A 42 4.68 22.49 -8.23
C ASP A 42 3.40 22.25 -7.40
N PRO A 43 3.50 22.10 -6.06
CA PRO A 43 2.33 21.92 -5.21
C PRO A 43 1.35 23.09 -5.27
N ASP A 44 1.78 24.29 -5.65
CA ASP A 44 0.95 25.49 -5.72
C ASP A 44 0.43 25.79 -7.15
N ASP A 45 0.85 25.02 -8.16
CA ASP A 45 0.39 25.15 -9.55
C ASP A 45 -0.24 23.84 -10.07
N PRO A 46 -1.59 23.73 -10.02
CA PRO A 46 -2.31 22.54 -10.50
C PRO A 46 -2.10 22.22 -11.98
N ALA A 47 -1.69 23.18 -12.81
CA ALA A 47 -1.39 22.92 -14.21
C ALA A 47 -0.18 21.97 -14.38
N THR A 48 0.64 21.84 -13.34
CA THR A 48 1.81 20.95 -13.34
C THR A 48 1.50 19.52 -12.89
N TRP A 49 0.37 19.28 -12.21
CA TRP A 49 0.09 18.01 -11.54
C TRP A 49 -0.17 16.82 -12.48
N TYR A 50 -0.64 17.09 -13.70
CA TYR A 50 -0.96 16.06 -14.68
C TYR A 50 -0.34 16.40 -16.04
N PRO A 51 1.00 16.35 -16.17
CA PRO A 51 1.68 16.74 -17.40
C PRO A 51 1.33 15.75 -18.53
N ARG A 52 0.99 16.28 -19.70
CA ARG A 52 0.51 15.51 -20.86
C ARG A 52 1.56 14.59 -21.49
N GLU A 53 2.85 14.89 -21.27
CA GLU A 53 4.00 14.15 -21.78
C GLU A 53 5.03 13.98 -20.65
N TYR A 54 5.12 12.77 -20.10
CA TYR A 54 6.13 12.44 -19.09
C TYR A 54 7.17 11.50 -19.69
N PRO A 55 8.45 11.89 -19.84
CA PRO A 55 9.50 10.96 -20.22
C PRO A 55 9.81 10.05 -19.02
N GLN A 56 9.28 8.83 -19.05
CA GLN A 56 9.57 7.80 -18.05
C GLN A 56 10.98 7.24 -18.28
N PRO A 57 11.86 7.18 -17.26
CA PRO A 57 13.16 6.53 -17.39
C PRO A 57 13.09 5.01 -17.62
N HIS A 58 11.93 4.35 -17.43
CA HIS A 58 11.79 2.89 -17.50
C HIS A 58 10.58 2.35 -18.28
N GLY A 59 9.87 3.18 -19.06
CA GLY A 59 8.88 2.71 -20.03
C GLY A 59 7.68 1.91 -19.49
N ARG A 60 7.43 1.91 -18.17
CA ARG A 60 6.20 1.38 -17.57
C ARG A 60 5.28 2.52 -17.10
N SER A 61 3.98 2.32 -17.32
CA SER A 61 2.89 3.28 -17.14
C SER A 61 2.41 3.36 -15.69
N ASP A 62 3.32 3.40 -14.71
CA ASP A 62 2.96 3.17 -13.29
C ASP A 62 2.39 4.43 -12.59
N HIS A 63 2.39 5.58 -13.28
CA HIS A 63 1.93 6.85 -12.70
C HIS A 63 0.43 7.11 -12.86
N HIS A 64 -0.30 6.37 -13.70
CA HIS A 64 -1.78 6.48 -13.70
C HIS A 64 -2.37 5.96 -12.39
N ASP A 65 -1.72 4.97 -11.77
CA ASP A 65 -2.07 4.42 -10.47
C ASP A 65 -1.55 5.23 -9.26
N GLY A 66 -0.68 6.23 -9.48
CA GLY A 66 -0.06 7.06 -8.43
C GLY A 66 1.20 6.47 -7.80
N PHE A 67 1.73 5.35 -8.29
CA PHE A 67 2.98 4.78 -7.79
C PHE A 67 4.20 5.45 -8.42
N LEU A 68 5.20 5.78 -7.60
CA LEU A 68 6.48 6.30 -8.06
C LEU A 68 7.66 5.55 -7.44
N ALA A 69 8.72 5.39 -8.21
CA ALA A 69 10.02 4.93 -7.74
C ALA A 69 11.00 6.11 -7.73
N PHE A 70 11.74 6.32 -6.64
CA PHE A 70 12.74 7.36 -6.55
C PHE A 70 13.97 7.04 -7.40
N ASP A 71 14.42 8.01 -8.18
CA ASP A 71 15.56 7.86 -9.07
C ASP A 71 16.84 7.55 -8.26
N PRO A 72 17.73 6.67 -8.76
CA PRO A 72 18.96 6.31 -8.06
C PRO A 72 20.01 7.44 -8.01
N THR A 73 19.69 8.63 -8.52
CA THR A 73 20.62 9.77 -8.60
C THR A 73 21.06 10.26 -7.21
N PRO A 74 22.22 10.95 -7.12
CA PRO A 74 22.67 11.58 -5.88
C PRO A 74 21.65 12.58 -5.31
N GLU A 75 20.88 13.24 -6.18
CA GLU A 75 19.83 14.20 -5.80
C GLU A 75 18.77 13.57 -4.89
N PHE A 76 18.32 12.35 -5.20
CA PHE A 76 17.30 11.63 -4.40
C PHE A 76 17.89 10.58 -3.44
N ALA A 77 19.21 10.49 -3.33
CA ALA A 77 19.87 9.56 -2.41
C ALA A 77 19.54 9.87 -0.94
N ALA A 78 19.43 11.16 -0.59
CA ALA A 78 19.03 11.60 0.75
C ALA A 78 17.61 11.14 1.11
N THR A 79 16.69 11.12 0.14
CA THR A 79 15.31 10.65 0.32
C THR A 79 15.26 9.17 0.72
N ARG A 80 16.08 8.33 0.08
CA ARG A 80 16.19 6.90 0.48
C ARG A 80 16.75 6.75 1.90
N ALA A 81 17.70 7.60 2.29
CA ALA A 81 18.23 7.59 3.65
C ALA A 81 17.17 8.00 4.69
N LEU A 82 16.35 9.02 4.40
CA LEU A 82 15.21 9.41 5.24
C LEU A 82 14.18 8.28 5.35
N GLN A 83 13.80 7.68 4.22
CA GLN A 83 12.93 6.51 4.19
C GLN A 83 13.49 5.37 5.06
N TRP A 84 14.79 5.08 4.96
CA TRP A 84 15.45 4.10 5.81
C TRP A 84 15.39 4.47 7.30
N GLN A 85 15.61 5.74 7.66
CA GLN A 85 15.51 6.20 9.05
C GLN A 85 14.10 5.98 9.61
N ILE A 86 13.05 6.20 8.80
CA ILE A 86 11.68 5.91 9.22
C ILE A 86 11.48 4.42 9.49
N CYS A 87 12.04 3.52 8.66
CA CYS A 87 12.00 2.07 8.96
C CYS A 87 12.64 1.71 10.30
N GLN A 88 13.64 2.50 10.72
CA GLN A 88 14.33 2.30 12.00
C GLN A 88 13.61 2.97 13.17
N ASN A 89 12.44 3.58 12.94
CA ASN A 89 11.68 4.22 14.00
C ASN A 89 11.29 3.20 15.08
N GLU A 90 11.65 3.52 16.32
CA GLU A 90 11.48 2.60 17.44
C GLU A 90 10.00 2.28 17.71
N ARG A 91 9.08 3.24 17.52
CA ARG A 91 7.65 3.01 17.72
C ARG A 91 7.08 2.07 16.66
N ILE A 92 7.51 2.19 15.41
CA ILE A 92 7.13 1.26 14.33
C ILE A 92 7.64 -0.15 14.66
N TYR A 93 8.92 -0.27 15.01
CA TYR A 93 9.53 -1.55 15.37
C TYR A 93 8.79 -2.22 16.52
N ARG A 94 8.56 -1.49 17.63
CA ARG A 94 7.89 -2.04 18.82
C ARG A 94 6.45 -2.45 18.53
N ALA A 95 5.72 -1.65 17.75
CA ALA A 95 4.36 -1.99 17.33
C ALA A 95 4.35 -3.32 16.55
N HIS A 96 5.20 -3.47 15.53
CA HIS A 96 5.29 -4.73 14.78
C HIS A 96 5.69 -5.91 15.68
N ALA A 97 6.64 -5.70 16.59
CA ALA A 97 7.13 -6.76 17.46
C ALA A 97 6.03 -7.26 18.41
N GLN A 98 5.23 -6.33 18.95
CA GLN A 98 4.11 -6.64 19.83
C GLN A 98 2.97 -7.32 19.08
N LEU A 99 2.61 -6.82 17.88
CA LEU A 99 1.54 -7.40 17.07
C LEU A 99 1.88 -8.81 16.57
N LEU A 100 3.14 -9.07 16.22
CA LEU A 100 3.62 -10.37 15.76
C LEU A 100 4.05 -11.32 16.90
N GLY A 101 4.23 -10.80 18.12
CA GLY A 101 4.78 -11.56 19.23
C GLY A 101 6.24 -12.02 19.02
N GLU A 102 7.02 -11.30 18.21
CA GLU A 102 8.39 -11.65 17.83
C GLU A 102 9.26 -10.38 17.77
N HIS A 103 10.47 -10.44 18.32
CA HIS A 103 11.42 -9.32 18.32
C HIS A 103 12.43 -9.39 17.18
N ARG A 104 12.64 -10.58 16.60
CA ARG A 104 13.54 -10.83 15.48
C ARG A 104 12.81 -10.61 14.15
N LEU A 105 12.49 -9.35 13.89
CA LEU A 105 11.77 -8.94 12.71
C LEU A 105 12.69 -8.76 11.51
N ARG A 106 12.20 -9.19 10.33
CA ARG A 106 12.73 -8.75 9.04
C ARG A 106 11.74 -7.74 8.48
N MET A 107 12.07 -6.47 8.60
CA MET A 107 11.25 -5.40 8.03
C MET A 107 11.75 -5.07 6.63
N GLY A 108 10.96 -5.41 5.62
CA GLY A 108 11.14 -4.91 4.27
C GLY A 108 10.28 -3.69 4.08
N MET A 109 10.87 -2.49 4.06
CA MET A 109 10.17 -1.37 3.45
C MET A 109 10.49 -1.37 1.97
N GLN A 110 9.49 -1.03 1.16
CA GLN A 110 9.68 -0.74 -0.26
C GLN A 110 10.44 0.60 -0.41
N VAL A 111 11.65 0.69 0.14
CA VAL A 111 12.51 1.87 0.10
C VAL A 111 12.74 2.26 -1.35
N GLY A 112 12.59 3.54 -1.64
CA GLY A 112 12.63 4.04 -3.00
C GLY A 112 11.29 3.99 -3.71
N ARG A 113 10.17 3.70 -3.04
CA ARG A 113 8.82 3.90 -3.60
C ARG A 113 7.98 4.84 -2.74
N ALA A 114 7.05 5.52 -3.39
CA ALA A 114 6.01 6.31 -2.74
C ALA A 114 4.72 6.26 -3.56
N TYR A 115 3.61 6.58 -2.92
CA TYR A 115 2.32 6.74 -3.55
C TYR A 115 1.93 8.22 -3.50
N MET A 116 1.64 8.81 -4.66
CA MET A 116 1.29 10.22 -4.80
C MET A 116 0.12 10.37 -5.77
N LYS A 117 -0.98 10.91 -5.26
CA LYS A 117 -2.14 11.33 -6.05
C LYS A 117 -2.45 12.80 -5.71
N PRO A 118 -2.11 13.76 -6.59
CA PRO A 118 -2.55 15.15 -6.42
C PRO A 118 -4.08 15.23 -6.38
N PRO A 119 -4.66 16.29 -5.80
CA PRO A 119 -6.10 16.52 -5.84
C PRO A 119 -6.62 16.56 -7.29
N TYR A 120 -7.76 15.91 -7.53
CA TYR A 120 -8.39 15.92 -8.84
C TYR A 120 -8.97 17.31 -9.15
N ILE A 121 -8.56 17.88 -10.29
CA ILE A 121 -8.94 19.25 -10.71
C ILE A 121 -10.00 19.30 -11.83
N GLY A 122 -10.61 18.17 -12.19
CA GLY A 122 -11.62 18.11 -13.26
C GLY A 122 -11.03 17.90 -14.66
N GLY A 123 -11.76 17.18 -15.53
CA GLY A 123 -11.40 16.90 -16.93
C GLY A 123 -12.11 15.63 -17.45
N ASP A 124 -12.35 15.54 -18.76
CA ASP A 124 -13.17 14.47 -19.40
C ASP A 124 -12.63 13.04 -19.22
N THR A 125 -11.40 12.88 -18.75
CA THR A 125 -10.81 11.58 -18.43
C THR A 125 -10.82 11.37 -16.94
N LEU A 126 -11.83 10.63 -16.49
CA LEU A 126 -11.93 10.05 -15.16
C LEU A 126 -10.88 8.95 -15.03
N GLY A 127 -9.61 9.32 -14.86
CA GLY A 127 -8.53 8.41 -14.49
C GLY A 127 -8.60 8.06 -13.00
N VAL A 128 -9.77 7.66 -12.50
CA VAL A 128 -9.87 6.96 -11.22
C VAL A 128 -9.53 5.51 -11.54
N GLU A 129 -8.24 5.23 -11.74
CA GLU A 129 -7.75 3.85 -11.71
C GLU A 129 -7.76 3.41 -10.25
N MET A 130 -8.89 2.78 -9.90
CA MET A 130 -8.90 1.66 -8.96
C MET A 130 -8.02 0.59 -9.56
N SER A 131 -7.16 -0.04 -8.76
CA SER A 131 -6.31 -1.14 -9.22
C SER A 131 -7.16 -2.21 -9.92
N GLY A 132 -7.09 -2.23 -11.25
CA GLY A 132 -7.66 -3.28 -12.10
C GLY A 132 -8.75 -2.82 -13.10
N PRO A 133 -8.75 -3.36 -14.33
CA PRO A 133 -9.79 -3.06 -15.32
C PRO A 133 -11.17 -3.60 -14.91
N LEU A 134 -12.21 -2.84 -15.29
CA LEU A 134 -13.63 -3.18 -15.23
C LEU A 134 -13.98 -4.29 -16.24
N GLU A 135 -13.49 -5.50 -15.98
CA GLU A 135 -13.92 -6.71 -16.68
C GLU A 135 -14.66 -7.63 -15.72
N LEU A 136 -15.83 -8.11 -16.15
CA LEU A 136 -16.66 -9.10 -15.47
C LEU A 136 -15.82 -10.33 -15.05
N PRO A 137 -16.23 -11.06 -13.99
CA PRO A 137 -15.44 -12.17 -13.46
C PRO A 137 -15.30 -13.25 -14.53
N ASP A 138 -14.10 -13.37 -15.09
CA ASP A 138 -13.65 -14.62 -15.70
C ASP A 138 -13.11 -15.49 -14.57
N ASP A 139 -13.28 -16.81 -14.65
CA ASP A 139 -13.07 -17.76 -13.55
C ASP A 139 -11.60 -17.90 -13.08
N LYS A 140 -10.72 -17.02 -13.57
CA LYS A 140 -9.25 -17.05 -13.49
C LYS A 140 -8.66 -16.10 -12.44
N ILE A 141 -9.46 -15.59 -11.50
CA ILE A 141 -9.11 -14.48 -10.57
C ILE A 141 -8.17 -14.90 -9.43
N PHE A 142 -7.32 -15.90 -9.64
CA PHE A 142 -6.47 -16.40 -8.58
C PHE A 142 -5.04 -16.66 -9.04
N HIS A 143 -4.13 -15.78 -8.61
CA HIS A 143 -2.71 -15.89 -8.91
C HIS A 143 -1.91 -16.47 -7.75
N ARG A 144 -0.88 -17.24 -8.08
CA ARG A 144 -0.02 -17.99 -7.13
C ARG A 144 0.93 -17.12 -6.29
N ARG A 145 1.04 -15.82 -6.57
CA ARG A 145 2.01 -14.88 -5.94
C ARG A 145 1.38 -13.78 -5.08
N GLY A 146 0.08 -13.89 -4.80
CA GLY A 146 -0.74 -12.75 -4.39
C GLY A 146 -1.53 -12.22 -5.58
N GLY A 147 -2.71 -11.64 -5.31
CA GLY A 147 -3.65 -11.23 -6.35
C GLY A 147 -4.86 -10.50 -5.79
N ASP A 148 -5.60 -9.90 -6.72
CA ASP A 148 -6.80 -9.11 -6.45
C ASP A 148 -8.04 -9.98 -6.66
N ILE A 149 -8.81 -10.26 -5.60
CA ILE A 149 -10.11 -10.94 -5.73
C ILE A 149 -11.18 -9.89 -6.01
N LYS A 150 -11.76 -9.90 -7.21
CA LYS A 150 -12.94 -9.11 -7.52
C LYS A 150 -14.14 -9.58 -6.69
N LEU A 151 -14.78 -8.67 -5.97
CA LEU A 151 -15.99 -8.95 -5.22
C LEU A 151 -17.21 -9.06 -6.17
N PRO A 152 -18.26 -9.82 -5.81
CA PRO A 152 -19.52 -9.83 -6.55
C PRO A 152 -20.05 -8.40 -6.73
N GLY A 153 -20.21 -7.96 -7.99
CA GLY A 153 -20.51 -6.56 -8.33
C GLY A 153 -19.39 -5.85 -9.09
N GLY A 154 -18.17 -6.39 -9.13
CA GLY A 154 -17.11 -6.01 -10.08
C GLY A 154 -16.42 -4.67 -9.86
N GLU A 155 -16.91 -3.82 -8.96
CA GLU A 155 -16.38 -2.47 -8.74
C GLU A 155 -15.18 -2.41 -7.77
N MET A 156 -14.98 -3.45 -6.95
CA MET A 156 -13.87 -3.49 -5.98
C MET A 156 -13.20 -4.86 -5.98
N ALA A 157 -11.88 -4.84 -5.81
CA ALA A 157 -11.09 -6.04 -5.59
C ALA A 157 -10.40 -6.00 -4.21
N LEU A 158 -10.37 -7.15 -3.53
CA LEU A 158 -9.59 -7.35 -2.31
C LEU A 158 -8.19 -7.81 -2.69
N HIS A 159 -7.20 -7.01 -2.35
CA HIS A 159 -5.79 -7.29 -2.63
C HIS A 159 -5.15 -8.12 -1.52
N PHE A 160 -4.39 -9.15 -1.90
CA PHE A 160 -3.54 -9.91 -0.98
C PHE A 160 -2.15 -10.12 -1.57
N ASP A 161 -1.09 -9.78 -0.82
CA ASP A 161 0.32 -10.03 -1.18
C ASP A 161 0.77 -11.48 -0.85
N THR A 162 -0.17 -12.41 -0.71
CA THR A 162 0.08 -13.81 -0.37
C THR A 162 -0.86 -14.75 -1.11
N SER A 163 -0.41 -15.98 -1.31
CA SER A 163 -1.20 -17.04 -1.95
C SER A 163 -2.31 -17.50 -1.03
N LEU A 164 -3.55 -17.33 -1.47
CA LEU A 164 -4.72 -17.84 -0.77
C LEU A 164 -4.76 -19.37 -0.75
N ASP A 165 -4.16 -19.98 -1.77
CA ASP A 165 -4.03 -21.44 -1.87
C ASP A 165 -3.07 -21.98 -0.81
N ASP A 166 -2.00 -21.24 -0.51
CA ASP A 166 -1.06 -21.59 0.54
C ASP A 166 -1.73 -21.39 1.91
N ILE A 167 -2.46 -20.28 2.11
CA ILE A 167 -3.27 -20.06 3.32
C ILE A 167 -4.26 -21.22 3.54
N ARG A 168 -4.94 -21.66 2.49
CA ARG A 168 -5.92 -22.76 2.54
C ARG A 168 -5.27 -24.10 2.93
N ARG A 169 -4.02 -24.33 2.48
CA ARG A 169 -3.20 -25.48 2.89
C ARG A 169 -2.60 -25.34 4.30
N GLY A 170 -2.76 -24.19 4.94
CA GLY A 170 -2.12 -23.86 6.22
C GLY A 170 -0.65 -23.46 6.08
N GLU A 171 -0.17 -23.24 4.86
CA GLU A 171 1.20 -22.87 4.50
C GLU A 171 1.36 -21.35 4.46
N ILE A 172 0.94 -20.66 5.52
CA ILE A 172 1.01 -19.20 5.58
C ILE A 172 2.48 -18.77 5.53
N SER A 173 2.82 -17.95 4.54
CA SER A 173 4.17 -17.38 4.43
C SER A 173 4.56 -16.65 5.71
N GLY A 174 5.78 -16.90 6.19
CA GLY A 174 6.37 -16.14 7.30
C GLY A 174 6.79 -14.71 6.94
N THR A 175 6.50 -14.26 5.71
CA THR A 175 6.78 -12.90 5.22
C THR A 175 5.48 -12.19 4.85
N ASN A 176 5.45 -10.85 4.92
CA ASN A 176 4.27 -10.01 4.63
C ASN A 176 3.06 -10.24 5.56
N LEU A 177 3.31 -10.73 6.79
CA LEU A 177 2.26 -10.95 7.81
C LEU A 177 1.56 -9.66 8.26
N LEU A 178 2.26 -8.52 8.15
CA LEU A 178 1.72 -7.19 8.40
C LEU A 178 2.14 -6.29 7.25
N GLN A 179 1.20 -5.44 6.83
CA GLN A 179 1.42 -4.36 5.88
C GLN A 179 1.06 -3.03 6.53
N GLY A 180 1.61 -1.96 5.98
CA GLY A 180 1.28 -0.60 6.38
C GLY A 180 1.81 0.40 5.38
N ASN A 181 1.23 1.60 5.43
CA ASN A 181 1.73 2.77 4.74
C ASN A 181 2.03 3.87 5.76
N ILE A 182 2.82 4.86 5.32
CA ILE A 182 3.12 6.05 6.09
C ILE A 182 2.49 7.22 5.35
N SER A 183 1.49 7.84 5.97
CA SER A 183 0.93 9.09 5.47
C SER A 183 1.94 10.21 5.64
N LEU A 184 2.35 10.82 4.52
CA LEU A 184 3.27 11.96 4.51
C LEU A 184 2.54 13.31 4.62
N THR A 185 1.24 13.31 4.37
CA THR A 185 0.38 14.51 4.45
C THR A 185 -0.90 14.16 5.18
N ASP A 186 -1.48 15.16 5.85
CA ASP A 186 -2.81 15.03 6.43
C ASP A 186 -3.84 14.92 5.30
N THR A 187 -4.40 13.73 5.14
CA THR A 187 -5.32 13.39 4.05
C THR A 187 -6.69 13.07 4.63
N PRO A 188 -7.76 13.79 4.23
CA PRO A 188 -9.12 13.43 4.59
C PRO A 188 -9.48 12.00 4.15
N GLY A 189 -10.38 11.34 4.88
CA GLY A 189 -10.75 9.94 4.59
C GLY A 189 -11.43 9.70 3.24
N ASP A 190 -11.94 10.75 2.60
CA ASP A 190 -12.59 10.73 1.29
C ASP A 190 -11.65 11.08 0.11
N ALA A 191 -10.37 11.36 0.38
CA ALA A 191 -9.39 11.72 -0.64
C ALA A 191 -8.71 10.50 -1.32
N GLY A 192 -9.37 9.35 -1.37
CA GLY A 192 -8.89 8.16 -2.09
C GLY A 192 -7.75 7.41 -1.40
N GLY A 193 -7.71 7.42 -0.06
CA GLY A 193 -6.75 6.66 0.74
C GLY A 193 -7.04 5.16 0.81
N THR A 194 -6.28 4.44 1.63
CA THR A 194 -6.47 2.99 1.83
C THR A 194 -7.80 2.68 2.51
N CYS A 195 -8.64 1.89 1.83
CA CYS A 195 -9.86 1.33 2.38
C CYS A 195 -9.59 -0.05 3.00
N LEU A 196 -10.02 -0.26 4.24
CA LEU A 196 -9.88 -1.52 4.97
C LEU A 196 -11.26 -2.02 5.39
N LEU A 197 -11.46 -3.34 5.37
CA LEU A 197 -12.68 -3.98 5.88
C LEU A 197 -12.49 -4.35 7.36
N PRO A 198 -13.05 -3.60 8.32
CA PRO A 198 -12.78 -3.83 9.74
C PRO A 198 -13.32 -5.19 10.20
N GLY A 199 -12.51 -5.95 10.93
CA GLY A 199 -12.91 -7.23 11.53
C GLY A 199 -12.83 -8.42 10.57
N PHE A 200 -12.54 -8.21 9.29
CA PHE A 200 -12.47 -9.29 8.30
C PHE A 200 -11.43 -10.36 8.63
N HIS A 201 -10.36 -10.01 9.37
CA HIS A 201 -9.34 -10.96 9.82
C HIS A 201 -9.88 -12.07 10.72
N HIS A 202 -11.03 -11.86 11.39
CA HIS A 202 -11.71 -12.89 12.19
C HIS A 202 -12.36 -13.98 11.34
N GLU A 203 -12.81 -13.61 10.14
CA GLU A 203 -13.53 -14.49 9.21
C GLU A 203 -12.63 -14.96 8.06
N PHE A 204 -11.45 -14.34 7.89
CA PHE A 204 -10.60 -14.51 6.71
C PHE A 204 -10.28 -15.97 6.39
N LEU A 205 -9.86 -16.76 7.38
CA LEU A 205 -9.49 -18.16 7.15
C LEU A 205 -10.70 -19.01 6.76
N GLU A 206 -11.87 -18.78 7.37
CA GLU A 206 -13.11 -19.47 6.99
C GLU A 206 -13.58 -19.03 5.60
N TRP A 207 -13.48 -17.74 5.30
CA TRP A 207 -13.84 -17.16 4.01
C TRP A 207 -12.99 -17.74 2.88
N VAL A 208 -11.66 -17.85 3.05
CA VAL A 208 -10.75 -18.45 2.07
C VAL A 208 -11.12 -19.92 1.78
N GLN A 209 -11.58 -20.68 2.79
CA GLN A 209 -12.00 -22.08 2.62
C GLN A 209 -13.25 -22.24 1.74
N ARG A 210 -14.04 -21.18 1.53
CA ARG A 210 -15.27 -21.23 0.72
C ARG A 210 -15.00 -21.22 -0.78
N PHE A 211 -13.79 -20.86 -1.20
CA PHE A 211 -13.41 -20.84 -2.61
C PHE A 211 -12.76 -22.15 -3.04
N PRO A 212 -12.97 -22.59 -4.30
CA PRO A 212 -12.30 -23.77 -4.82
C PRO A 212 -10.76 -23.58 -4.83
N PRO A 213 -9.99 -24.68 -4.86
CA PRO A 213 -8.56 -24.62 -5.19
C PRO A 213 -8.30 -23.74 -6.40
N LEU A 214 -7.16 -23.05 -6.41
CA LEU A 214 -6.71 -22.42 -7.65
C LEU A 214 -6.47 -23.52 -8.68
N ASP A 215 -6.99 -23.32 -9.89
CA ASP A 215 -6.69 -24.21 -11.00
C ASP A 215 -5.18 -24.08 -11.31
N PRO A 216 -4.40 -25.17 -11.22
CA PRO A 216 -2.97 -25.14 -11.53
C PRO A 216 -2.66 -24.65 -12.97
N GLU A 217 -3.64 -24.72 -13.88
CA GLU A 217 -3.52 -24.27 -15.27
C GLU A 217 -4.05 -22.85 -15.53
N ALA A 218 -4.64 -22.17 -14.53
CA ALA A 218 -5.12 -20.79 -14.71
C ALA A 218 -4.00 -19.75 -14.90
N ASP A 219 -2.74 -20.11 -14.59
CA ASP A 219 -1.55 -19.27 -14.71
C ASP A 219 -0.72 -19.55 -16.00
N THR A 220 -1.24 -20.33 -16.97
CA THR A 220 -0.60 -20.54 -18.30
C THR A 220 -1.28 -19.79 -19.44
#